data_AF-U5DAH3-F1
#
_entry.id   AF-U5DAH3-F1
#
_cell.length_a   1.000
_cell.length_b   1.000
_cell.length_c   1.000
_cell.angle_alpha   90.00
_cell.angle_beta   90.00
_cell.angle_gamma   90.00
#
_symmetry.space_group_name_H-M   'P 1'
#
loop_
_entity.id
_entity.type
_entity.pdbx_description
1 polymer ?
#
loop_
_entity_poly.entity_id
_entity_poly.type
_entity_poly.pdbx_seq_one_letter_code
_entity_poly.pdbx_strand_id
1 'polypeptide(L)'
;MKLYSSLWNADDWATRGGLIKTDWSQAPFVASYSNFEADACVASASSSSPCKASAWLSQEALDTNEQEKLKWVQKNYMVYNYCTDTKRFTQGFPPECSLSS
;
A
#
# COMPACT_ATOMS: atom_id res chain seq x y z
N MET A 1 13.41 8.00 -0.91
CA MET A 1 12.65 6.90 -1.55
C MET A 1 12.57 7.16 -3.05
N LYS A 2 12.29 6.14 -3.87
CA LYS A 2 12.04 6.26 -5.32
C LYS A 2 10.73 5.53 -5.67
N LEU A 3 10.07 5.95 -6.73
CA LEU A 3 8.89 5.28 -7.27
C LEU A 3 9.34 4.13 -8.20
N TYR A 4 8.69 2.97 -8.09
CA TYR A 4 8.93 1.80 -8.94
C TYR A 4 7.60 1.22 -9.41
N SER A 5 7.58 0.65 -10.62
CA SER A 5 6.48 -0.16 -11.14
C SER A 5 7.06 -1.39 -11.83
N SER A 6 6.43 -2.54 -11.66
CA SER A 6 6.89 -3.82 -12.22
C SER A 6 5.73 -4.79 -12.37
N LEU A 7 5.73 -5.55 -13.46
CA LEU A 7 4.92 -6.76 -13.63
C LEU A 7 5.87 -7.96 -13.61
N TRP A 8 5.67 -8.89 -12.68
CA TRP A 8 6.57 -10.04 -12.49
C TRP A 8 5.81 -11.26 -11.96
N ASN A 9 6.39 -12.45 -12.13
CA ASN A 9 5.82 -13.71 -11.63
C ASN A 9 6.15 -13.93 -10.15
N ALA A 10 5.13 -14.13 -9.33
CA ALA A 10 5.25 -14.36 -7.88
C ALA A 10 4.49 -15.63 -7.44
N ASP A 11 4.65 -16.71 -8.20
CA ASP A 11 3.98 -18.01 -8.02
C ASP A 11 4.00 -18.57 -6.60
N ASP A 12 5.02 -18.26 -5.81
CA ASP A 12 5.18 -18.82 -4.46
C ASP A 12 4.17 -18.27 -3.46
N TRP A 13 3.50 -17.15 -3.75
CA TRP A 13 2.57 -16.53 -2.79
C TRP A 13 1.38 -15.77 -3.40
N ALA A 14 1.46 -15.31 -4.66
CA ALA A 14 0.52 -14.33 -5.19
C ALA A 14 -0.94 -14.80 -5.26
N THR A 15 -1.22 -16.02 -5.74
CA THR A 15 -2.58 -16.51 -5.94
C THR A 15 -2.91 -17.65 -5.00
N ARG A 16 -3.94 -17.45 -4.15
CA ARG A 16 -4.35 -18.38 -3.08
C ARG A 16 -3.18 -18.82 -2.18
N GLY A 17 -2.29 -17.89 -1.83
CA GLY A 17 -1.10 -18.19 -1.03
C GLY A 17 -0.09 -19.10 -1.74
N GLY A 18 -0.03 -19.03 -3.08
CA GLY A 18 0.91 -19.80 -3.90
C GLY A 18 0.39 -21.15 -4.40
N LEU A 19 -0.88 -21.48 -4.12
CA LEU A 19 -1.50 -22.74 -4.56
C LEU A 19 -1.81 -22.78 -6.05
N ILE A 20 -2.06 -21.62 -6.68
CA ILE A 20 -2.29 -21.52 -8.12
C ILE A 20 -1.04 -20.91 -8.76
N LYS A 21 -0.49 -21.59 -9.76
CA LYS A 21 0.69 -21.19 -10.52
C LYS A 21 0.30 -20.55 -11.84
N THR A 22 1.19 -19.73 -12.38
CA THR A 22 1.02 -19.03 -13.64
C THR A 22 0.89 -20.01 -14.80
N ASP A 23 -0.20 -19.93 -15.54
CA ASP A 23 -0.36 -20.63 -16.81
C ASP A 23 0.31 -19.81 -17.92
N TRP A 24 1.57 -20.13 -18.21
CA TRP A 24 2.37 -19.44 -19.23
C TRP A 24 1.85 -19.62 -20.66
N SER A 25 0.92 -20.54 -20.91
CA SER A 25 0.26 -20.65 -22.21
C SER A 25 -0.66 -19.44 -22.51
N GLN A 26 -1.05 -18.69 -21.48
CA GLN A 26 -1.87 -17.47 -21.58
C GLN A 26 -1.04 -16.20 -21.82
N ALA A 27 0.29 -16.32 -21.98
CA ALA A 27 1.15 -15.19 -22.26
C ALA A 27 0.83 -14.56 -23.63
N PRO A 28 1.04 -13.23 -23.80
CA PRO A 28 1.68 -12.31 -22.87
C PRO A 28 0.74 -11.73 -21.80
N PHE A 29 1.28 -11.58 -20.57
CA PHE A 29 0.62 -10.82 -19.51
C PHE A 29 0.96 -9.34 -19.66
N VAL A 30 -0.04 -8.48 -19.85
CA VAL A 30 0.17 -7.06 -20.16
C VAL A 30 -0.47 -6.18 -19.08
N ALA A 31 0.33 -5.30 -18.49
CA ALA A 31 -0.14 -4.19 -17.65
C ALA A 31 0.16 -2.86 -18.37
N SER A 32 -0.84 -2.00 -18.48
CA SER A 32 -0.72 -0.69 -19.13
C SER A 32 -0.81 0.42 -18.09
N TYR A 33 0.07 1.40 -18.19
CA TYR A 33 0.17 2.53 -17.26
C TYR A 33 0.14 3.84 -18.07
N SER A 34 -0.57 4.85 -17.56
CA SER A 34 -0.67 6.17 -18.15
C SER A 34 -0.86 7.23 -17.07
N ASN A 35 -0.80 8.51 -17.43
CA ASN A 35 -1.01 9.64 -16.51
C ASN A 35 -0.05 9.62 -15.31
N PHE A 36 1.26 9.51 -15.59
CA PHE A 36 2.28 9.55 -14.55
C PHE A 36 2.37 10.95 -13.95
N GLU A 37 1.93 11.08 -12.70
CA GLU A 37 1.97 12.32 -11.94
C GLU A 37 2.69 12.07 -10.60
N ALA A 38 3.61 12.95 -10.25
CA ALA A 38 4.36 12.89 -9.00
C ALA A 38 4.43 14.29 -8.38
N ASP A 39 3.44 14.61 -7.55
CA ASP A 39 3.52 15.74 -6.63
C ASP A 39 4.24 15.27 -5.36
N ALA A 40 5.51 15.64 -5.23
CA ALA A 40 6.37 15.12 -4.18
C ALA A 40 7.42 16.13 -3.69
N CYS A 41 7.76 15.98 -2.41
CA CYS A 41 8.86 16.67 -1.76
C CYS A 41 10.19 15.98 -2.12
N VAL A 42 10.83 16.41 -3.22
CA VAL A 42 12.05 15.76 -3.73
C VAL A 42 13.27 16.18 -2.90
N ALA A 43 13.86 15.22 -2.18
CA ALA A 43 15.10 15.44 -1.44
C ALA A 43 16.28 15.59 -2.42
N SER A 44 17.02 16.70 -2.32
CA SER A 44 18.26 16.89 -3.07
C SER A 44 19.46 16.35 -2.29
N ALA A 45 20.38 15.67 -2.97
CA ALA A 45 21.62 15.16 -2.36
C ALA A 45 22.58 16.28 -1.89
N SER A 46 22.38 17.52 -2.36
CA SER A 46 23.28 18.66 -2.10
C SER A 46 22.74 19.68 -1.09
N SER A 47 21.51 19.54 -0.59
CA SER A 47 20.93 20.48 0.37
C SER A 47 20.55 19.77 1.67
N SER A 48 21.13 20.22 2.78
CA SER A 48 20.76 19.82 4.15
C SER A 48 19.40 20.37 4.59
N SER A 49 18.76 21.22 3.77
CA SER A 49 17.44 21.77 4.06
C SER A 49 16.34 20.76 3.69
N PRO A 50 15.44 20.40 4.63
CA PRO A 50 14.29 19.57 4.31
C PRO A 50 13.45 20.28 3.24
N CYS A 51 13.00 19.51 2.25
CA CYS A 51 12.06 20.01 1.25
C CYS A 51 10.79 20.50 1.98
N LYS A 52 10.22 21.63 1.54
CA LYS A 52 9.01 22.17 2.15
C LYS A 52 7.82 21.32 1.71
N ALA A 53 7.17 20.66 2.66
CA ALA A 53 5.93 19.93 2.38
C ALA A 53 4.88 20.92 1.84
N SER A 54 4.19 20.51 0.78
CA SER A 54 3.01 21.23 0.29
C SER A 54 1.90 21.18 1.34
N ALA A 55 0.94 22.10 1.24
CA ALA A 55 -0.17 22.18 2.21
C ALA A 55 -0.97 20.88 2.29
N TRP A 56 -1.16 20.18 1.17
CA TRP A 56 -1.86 18.90 1.15
C TRP A 56 -1.04 17.77 1.80
N LEU A 57 0.29 17.78 1.67
CA LEU A 57 1.18 16.78 2.28
C LEU A 57 1.30 16.99 3.80
N SER A 58 0.97 18.19 4.28
CA SER A 58 1.03 18.56 5.70
C SER A 58 -0.28 18.24 6.44
N GLN A 59 -1.25 17.60 5.78
CA GLN A 59 -2.50 17.17 6.42
C GLN A 59 -2.22 16.02 7.38
N GLU A 60 -2.49 16.24 8.67
CA GLU A 60 -2.15 15.28 9.73
C GLU A 60 -3.22 14.18 9.94
N ALA A 61 -4.45 14.41 9.48
CA ALA A 61 -5.56 13.48 9.69
C ALA A 61 -6.57 13.49 8.53
N LEU A 62 -7.20 12.35 8.30
CA LEU A 62 -8.35 12.21 7.41
C LEU A 62 -9.56 12.94 8.00
N ASP A 63 -10.37 13.55 7.14
CA ASP A 63 -11.66 14.09 7.55
C ASP A 63 -12.68 12.97 7.88
N THR A 64 -13.81 13.34 8.48
CA THR A 64 -14.84 12.36 8.89
C THR A 64 -15.38 11.54 7.72
N ASN A 65 -15.58 12.15 6.55
CA ASN A 65 -16.11 11.46 5.37
C ASN A 65 -15.08 10.48 4.80
N GLU A 66 -13.80 10.86 4.78
CA GLU A 66 -12.69 10.01 4.37
C GLU A 66 -12.55 8.79 5.31
N GLN A 67 -12.67 9.01 6.62
CA GLN A 67 -12.65 7.94 7.62
C GLN A 67 -13.83 6.97 7.45
N GLU A 68 -15.05 7.48 7.20
CA GLU A 68 -16.22 6.65 6.96
C GLU A 68 -16.08 5.81 5.69
N LYS A 69 -15.53 6.38 4.61
CA LYS A 69 -15.20 5.63 3.38
C LYS A 69 -14.19 4.52 3.66
N LEU A 70 -13.13 4.83 4.41
CA LEU A 70 -12.13 3.84 4.79
C LEU A 70 -12.75 2.70 5.60
N LYS A 71 -13.58 3.02 6.61
CA LYS A 71 -14.32 2.03 7.41
C LYS A 71 -15.25 1.17 6.56
N TRP A 72 -15.93 1.76 5.58
CA TRP A 72 -16.80 1.02 4.66
C TRP A 72 -16.00 0.06 3.76
N VAL A 73 -14.86 0.50 3.19
CA VAL A 73 -14.00 -0.39 2.38
C VAL A 73 -13.45 -1.53 3.23
N GLN A 74 -12.95 -1.23 4.42
CA GLN A 74 -12.46 -2.24 5.37
C GLN A 74 -13.54 -3.25 5.73
N LYS A 75 -14.78 -2.81 5.97
CA LYS A 75 -15.90 -3.69 6.32
C LYS A 75 -16.33 -4.60 5.16
N ASN A 76 -16.32 -4.10 3.93
CA ASN A 76 -16.96 -4.78 2.80
C ASN A 76 -15.98 -5.51 1.85
N TYR A 77 -14.71 -5.10 1.80
CA TYR A 77 -13.76 -5.60 0.78
C TYR A 77 -12.41 -6.11 1.34
N MET A 78 -12.12 -5.88 2.63
CA MET A 78 -10.84 -6.31 3.21
C MET A 78 -10.87 -7.81 3.52
N VAL A 79 -9.97 -8.57 2.87
CA VAL A 79 -9.87 -10.03 3.04
C VAL A 79 -8.73 -10.47 3.96
N TYR A 80 -7.78 -9.57 4.27
CA TYR A 80 -6.67 -9.81 5.18
C TYR A 80 -6.28 -8.50 5.87
N ASN A 81 -5.99 -8.58 7.17
CA ASN A 81 -5.47 -7.47 7.97
C ASN A 81 -4.45 -7.99 8.99
N TYR A 82 -3.22 -7.51 8.90
CA TYR A 82 -2.14 -7.92 9.79
C TYR A 82 -2.40 -7.50 11.25
N CYS A 83 -3.10 -6.38 11.48
CA CYS A 83 -3.43 -5.90 12.82
C CYS A 83 -4.38 -6.83 13.59
N THR A 84 -5.07 -7.74 12.89
CA THR A 84 -5.98 -8.71 13.50
C THR A 84 -5.50 -10.15 13.30
N ASP A 85 -4.29 -10.35 12.78
CA ASP A 85 -3.70 -11.67 12.52
C ASP A 85 -3.05 -12.23 13.78
N THR A 86 -3.85 -12.87 14.62
CA THR A 86 -3.42 -13.50 15.88
C THR A 86 -2.44 -14.65 15.68
N LYS A 87 -2.43 -15.29 14.51
CA LYS A 87 -1.50 -16.37 14.19
C LYS A 87 -0.10 -15.84 13.92
N ARG A 88 -0.01 -14.71 13.22
CA ARG A 88 1.25 -14.04 12.93
C ARG A 88 1.80 -13.31 14.15
N PHE A 89 0.93 -12.64 14.91
CA PHE A 89 1.30 -11.82 16.07
C PHE A 89 0.80 -12.44 17.38
N THR A 90 1.46 -13.53 17.79
CA THR A 90 1.08 -14.27 19.00
C THR A 90 1.45 -13.56 20.31
N GLN A 91 2.40 -12.63 20.27
CA GLN A 91 2.91 -11.90 21.46
C GLN A 91 2.30 -10.51 21.64
N GLY A 92 1.25 -10.18 20.88
CA GLY A 92 0.64 -8.86 20.84
C GLY A 92 0.77 -8.19 19.48
N PHE A 93 -0.18 -7.32 19.18
CA PHE A 93 -0.26 -6.65 17.89
C PHE A 93 0.72 -5.48 17.78
N PRO A 94 1.11 -5.11 16.55
CA PRO A 94 1.93 -3.92 16.33
C PRO A 94 1.29 -2.65 16.94
N PRO A 95 2.07 -1.78 17.62
CA PRO A 95 1.53 -0.63 18.36
C PRO A 95 0.68 0.33 17.53
N GLU A 96 1.02 0.50 16.25
CA GLU A 96 0.32 1.36 15.29
C GLU A 96 -1.13 0.92 15.06
N CYS A 97 -1.46 -0.35 15.29
CA CYS A 97 -2.80 -0.89 15.07
C CYS A 97 -3.84 -0.34 16.05
N SER A 98 -3.41 0.23 17.17
CA SER A 98 -4.31 0.87 18.14
C SER A 98 -4.77 2.28 17.71
N LEU A 99 -4.01 2.91 16.81
CA LEU A 99 -4.27 4.28 16.31
C LEU A 99 -5.35 4.31 15.20
N SER A 100 -5.71 3.16 14.63
CA SER A 100 -6.69 3.04 13.53
C SER A 100 -8.14 2.78 14.00
N SER A 101 -8.47 3.08 15.26
CA SER A 101 -9.78 2.81 15.88
C SER A 101 -10.80 3.94 15.62
#